data_AF-A0A520S8L3-F1
#
_entry.id   AF-A0A520S8L3-F1
#
_cell.length_a   1.000
_cell.length_b   1.000
_cell.length_c   1.000
_cell.angle_alpha   90.00
_cell.angle_beta   90.00
_cell.angle_gamma   90.00
#
_symmetry.space_group_name_H-M   'P 1'
#
loop_
_entity.id
_entity.type
_entity.pdbx_description
1 polymer ?
#
loop_
_entity_poly.entity_id
_entity_poly.type
_entity_poly.pdbx_seq_one_letter_code
_entity_poly.pdbx_strand_id
1 'polypeptide(L)'
;MPVNTPDAFQGIDRLYGDHAYRRLSQKRVYVVGIGGVGSWVVESLVRSGLGEIRMADLDDLCVTNTNRQIHALRTTIGQSKIEVMAARCREINPEIQVRCDHAFVTDQTVEALITPDLDLVIDCGDNQMAKSALIAHCRRIQIPVITIGA
;
A
#
# COMPACT_ATOMS: atom_id res chain seq x y z
N MET A 1 -14.55 -14.47 -18.05
CA MET A 1 -13.46 -14.84 -18.98
C MET A 1 -12.24 -15.19 -18.14
N PRO A 2 -11.39 -16.16 -18.51
CA PRO A 2 -10.11 -16.29 -17.83
C PRO A 2 -9.37 -14.96 -18.00
N VAL A 3 -9.03 -14.30 -16.89
CA VAL A 3 -8.08 -13.18 -16.95
C VAL A 3 -6.82 -13.78 -17.54
N ASN A 4 -6.51 -13.44 -18.79
CA ASN A 4 -5.20 -13.71 -19.35
C ASN A 4 -4.25 -12.79 -18.61
N THR A 5 -3.23 -13.36 -17.99
CA THR A 5 -2.20 -12.60 -17.28
C THR A 5 -1.54 -11.62 -18.26
N PRO A 6 -1.58 -10.30 -18.01
CA PRO A 6 -0.96 -9.32 -18.88
C PRO A 6 0.53 -9.59 -19.04
N ASP A 7 1.11 -9.22 -20.18
CA ASP A 7 2.52 -9.49 -20.50
C ASP A 7 3.48 -9.01 -19.41
N ALA A 8 3.20 -7.84 -18.83
CA ALA A 8 3.98 -7.26 -17.73
C ALA A 8 4.03 -8.15 -16.47
N PHE A 9 3.02 -9.00 -16.25
CA PHE A 9 2.87 -9.83 -15.06
C PHE A 9 3.03 -11.34 -15.32
N GLN A 10 3.32 -11.78 -16.55
CA GLN A 10 3.59 -13.20 -16.81
C GLN A 10 4.74 -13.75 -15.95
N GLY A 11 5.70 -12.90 -15.56
CA GLY A 11 6.78 -13.27 -14.65
C GLY A 11 6.28 -13.69 -13.26
N ILE A 12 5.16 -13.14 -12.79
CA ILE A 12 4.53 -13.51 -11.50
C ILE A 12 4.03 -14.94 -11.56
N ASP A 13 3.29 -15.31 -12.62
CA ASP A 13 2.82 -16.69 -12.77
C ASP A 13 3.96 -17.68 -12.98
N ARG A 14 5.02 -17.31 -13.72
CA ARG A 14 6.21 -18.17 -13.89
C ARG A 14 6.96 -18.40 -12.58
N LEU A 15 7.02 -17.40 -11.70
CA LEU A 15 7.75 -17.48 -10.43
C LEU A 15 6.95 -18.20 -9.34
N TYR A 16 5.67 -17.87 -9.20
CA TYR A 16 4.84 -18.34 -8.09
C TYR A 16 3.90 -19.50 -8.45
N GLY A 17 3.70 -19.80 -9.74
CA GLY A 17 2.79 -20.84 -10.19
C GLY A 17 1.30 -20.53 -9.92
N ASP A 18 0.44 -21.54 -10.07
CA ASP A 18 -0.94 -21.56 -9.56
C ASP A 18 -1.83 -20.34 -9.90
N HIS A 19 -1.66 -19.73 -11.07
CA HIS A 19 -2.34 -18.50 -11.46
C HIS A 19 -2.21 -17.40 -10.38
N ALA A 20 -1.01 -17.26 -9.80
CA ALA A 20 -0.72 -16.31 -8.73
C ALA A 20 -1.14 -14.89 -9.08
N TYR A 21 -0.93 -14.43 -10.32
CA TYR A 21 -1.39 -13.12 -10.76
C TYR A 21 -2.90 -12.97 -10.60
N ARG A 22 -3.70 -13.94 -11.06
CA ARG A 22 -5.17 -13.90 -10.93
C ARG A 22 -5.61 -13.83 -9.47
N ARG A 23 -4.90 -14.53 -8.59
CA ARG A 23 -5.21 -14.49 -7.16
C ARG A 23 -4.88 -13.12 -6.57
N LEU A 24 -3.70 -12.57 -6.85
CA LEU A 24 -3.24 -11.27 -6.35
C LEU A 24 -4.06 -10.11 -6.90
N SER A 25 -4.51 -10.19 -8.15
CA SER A 25 -5.35 -9.16 -8.78
C SER A 25 -6.77 -9.08 -8.19
N GLN A 26 -7.13 -10.02 -7.32
CA GLN A 26 -8.39 -9.99 -6.56
C GLN A 26 -8.20 -9.51 -5.12
N LYS A 27 -6.97 -9.17 -4.71
CA LYS A 27 -6.65 -8.78 -3.33
C LYS A 27 -6.66 -7.27 -3.13
N ARG A 28 -7.04 -6.88 -1.91
CA ARG A 28 -7.05 -5.50 -1.41
C ARG A 28 -6.09 -5.37 -0.24
N VAL A 29 -5.03 -4.59 -0.41
CA VAL A 29 -4.05 -4.33 0.66
C VAL A 29 -4.11 -2.88 1.07
N TYR A 30 -4.11 -2.64 2.39
CA TYR A 30 -4.02 -1.29 2.94
C TYR A 30 -2.64 -1.04 3.54
N VAL A 31 -1.93 -0.03 3.04
CA VAL A 31 -0.61 0.35 3.56
C VAL A 31 -0.71 1.66 4.34
N VAL A 32 -0.28 1.65 5.59
CA VAL A 32 -0.28 2.82 6.48
C VAL A 32 1.14 3.37 6.60
N GLY A 33 1.32 4.67 6.33
CA GLY A 33 2.61 5.36 6.30
C GLY A 33 3.37 5.10 4.99
N ILE A 34 3.36 6.06 4.07
CA ILE A 34 3.96 5.94 2.73
C ILE A 34 5.34 6.61 2.71
N GLY A 35 6.15 6.25 3.71
CA GLY A 35 7.50 6.78 3.94
C GLY A 35 8.61 5.85 3.43
N GLY A 36 9.69 5.74 4.22
CA GLY A 36 10.91 5.01 3.84
C GLY A 36 10.75 3.50 3.71
N VAL A 37 9.67 2.94 4.26
CA VAL A 37 9.31 1.52 4.11
C VAL A 37 8.08 1.40 3.20
N GLY A 38 7.00 2.08 3.55
CA GLY A 38 5.71 1.93 2.86
C GLY A 38 5.76 2.26 1.38
N SER A 39 6.57 3.25 0.96
CA SER A 39 6.70 3.57 -0.46
C SER A 39 7.26 2.41 -1.30
N TRP A 40 8.18 1.62 -0.74
CA TRP A 40 8.72 0.42 -1.39
C TRP A 40 7.78 -0.79 -1.27
N VAL A 41 7.04 -0.90 -0.17
CA VAL A 41 5.99 -1.92 -0.01
C VAL A 41 4.92 -1.73 -1.09
N VAL A 42 4.40 -0.51 -1.24
CA VAL A 42 3.42 -0.18 -2.28
C VAL A 42 3.98 -0.53 -3.66
N GLU A 43 5.18 -0.04 -4.00
CA GLU A 43 5.85 -0.34 -5.28
C GLU A 43 5.89 -1.85 -5.57
N SER A 44 6.32 -2.64 -4.58
CA SER A 44 6.50 -4.09 -4.71
C SER A 44 5.18 -4.82 -4.88
N LEU A 45 4.14 -4.39 -4.15
CA LEU A 45 2.79 -4.95 -4.26
C LEU A 45 2.19 -4.70 -5.65
N VAL A 46 2.30 -3.47 -6.16
CA VAL A 46 1.78 -3.13 -7.49
C VAL A 46 2.52 -3.90 -8.58
N ARG A 47 3.85 -4.00 -8.49
CA ARG A 47 4.66 -4.81 -9.42
C ARG A 47 4.38 -6.32 -9.34
N SER A 48 3.75 -6.78 -8.27
CA SER A 48 3.31 -8.17 -8.10
C SER A 48 1.92 -8.44 -8.68
N GLY A 49 1.26 -7.43 -9.25
CA GLY A 49 -0.07 -7.57 -9.84
C GLY A 49 -1.22 -7.49 -8.84
N LEU A 50 -1.03 -6.80 -7.70
CA LEU A 50 -2.10 -6.52 -6.75
C LEU A 50 -3.26 -5.76 -7.44
N GLY A 51 -4.50 -6.13 -7.12
CA GLY A 51 -5.71 -5.56 -7.72
C GLY A 51 -6.14 -4.22 -7.13
N GLU A 52 -6.04 -4.07 -5.82
CA GLU A 52 -6.39 -2.83 -5.13
C GLU A 52 -5.38 -2.51 -4.04
N ILE A 53 -4.92 -1.26 -4.03
CA ILE A 53 -4.09 -0.70 -2.97
C ILE A 53 -4.75 0.52 -2.34
N ARG A 54 -4.91 0.48 -1.02
CA ARG A 54 -5.29 1.64 -0.21
C ARG A 54 -4.05 2.19 0.47
N MET A 55 -3.98 3.49 0.66
CA MET A 55 -2.84 4.17 1.28
C MET A 55 -3.31 5.25 2.24
N ALA A 56 -2.70 5.29 3.43
CA ALA A 56 -2.88 6.37 4.39
C ALA A 56 -1.56 7.05 4.72
N ASP A 57 -1.46 8.33 4.40
CA ASP A 57 -0.43 9.26 4.84
C ASP A 57 -1.00 10.68 4.69
N LEU A 58 -0.56 11.62 5.51
CA LEU A 58 -1.00 13.02 5.43
C LEU A 58 0.15 13.97 5.08
N ASP A 59 1.37 13.44 4.95
CA ASP A 59 2.55 14.27 4.68
C ASP A 59 2.72 14.54 3.18
N ASP A 60 3.37 15.68 2.93
CA ASP A 60 3.96 16.00 1.64
C ASP A 60 5.40 15.51 1.54
N LEU A 61 5.88 15.41 0.31
CA LEU A 61 7.25 15.07 -0.04
C LEU A 61 8.23 16.18 0.34
N CYS A 62 9.21 15.84 1.18
CA CYS A 62 10.30 16.74 1.56
C CYS A 62 11.62 16.31 0.90
N VAL A 63 12.50 17.27 0.59
CA VAL A 63 13.84 16.98 0.03
C VAL A 63 14.65 16.01 0.90
N THR A 64 14.44 16.02 2.22
CA THR A 64 15.11 15.11 3.17
C THR A 64 14.62 13.66 3.07
N ASN A 65 13.56 13.40 2.30
CA ASN A 65 13.06 12.06 2.03
C ASN A 65 13.83 11.34 0.91
N THR A 66 14.62 12.08 0.11
CA THR A 66 15.37 11.59 -1.06
C THR A 66 16.22 10.35 -0.77
N ASN A 67 16.78 10.25 0.44
CA ASN A 67 17.68 9.14 0.79
C ASN A 67 16.98 7.78 0.97
N ARG A 68 15.64 7.74 1.05
CA ARG A 68 14.93 6.50 1.45
C ARG A 68 13.51 6.32 0.91
N GLN A 69 12.91 7.31 0.26
CA GLN A 69 11.53 7.22 -0.24
C GLN A 69 11.52 7.23 -1.77
N ILE A 70 10.94 6.20 -2.40
CA ILE A 70 11.03 6.00 -3.86
C ILE A 70 10.41 7.15 -4.67
N HIS A 71 9.42 7.83 -4.08
CA HIS A 71 8.65 8.91 -4.71
C HIS A 71 9.24 10.31 -4.44
N ALA A 72 10.32 10.42 -3.66
CA ALA A 72 11.00 11.69 -3.38
C ALA A 72 11.98 12.06 -4.50
N LEU A 73 11.46 12.71 -5.54
CA LEU A 73 12.20 13.18 -6.71
C LEU A 73 12.18 14.71 -6.75
N ARG A 74 13.17 15.32 -7.44
CA ARG A 74 13.21 16.79 -7.61
C ARG A 74 11.90 17.37 -8.15
N THR A 75 11.20 16.62 -9.00
CA THR A 75 9.94 17.03 -9.63
C THR A 75 8.71 16.83 -8.75
N THR A 76 8.83 16.13 -7.62
CA THR A 76 7.68 15.75 -6.76
C THR A 76 7.75 16.35 -5.36
N ILE A 77 8.85 17.03 -5.00
CA ILE A 77 8.96 17.74 -3.71
C ILE A 77 7.81 18.75 -3.56
N GLY A 78 7.20 18.78 -2.38
CA GLY A 78 6.05 19.63 -2.03
C GLY A 78 4.69 19.07 -2.45
N GLN A 79 4.63 17.88 -3.06
CA GLN A 79 3.39 17.20 -3.39
C GLN A 79 3.06 16.12 -2.36
N SER A 80 1.77 15.78 -2.22
CA SER A 80 1.31 14.70 -1.33
C SER A 80 1.99 13.38 -1.67
N LYS A 81 2.51 12.69 -0.64
CA LYS A 81 3.16 11.38 -0.80
C LYS A 81 2.23 10.35 -1.45
N ILE A 82 0.97 10.28 -0.99
CA ILE A 82 0.04 9.25 -1.46
C ILE A 82 -0.50 9.55 -2.86
N GLU A 83 -0.65 10.81 -3.25
CA GLU A 83 -1.07 11.17 -4.61
C GLU A 83 0.03 10.89 -5.63
N VAL A 84 1.28 11.25 -5.32
CA VAL A 84 2.42 10.91 -6.17
C VAL A 84 2.59 9.40 -6.30
N MET A 85 2.46 8.67 -5.18
CA MET A 85 2.53 7.22 -5.22
C MET A 85 1.37 6.60 -5.98
N ALA A 86 0.16 7.15 -5.88
CA ALA A 86 -1.01 6.68 -6.62
C ALA A 86 -0.86 6.88 -8.13
N ALA A 87 -0.35 8.03 -8.57
CA ALA A 87 -0.03 8.26 -9.98
C ALA A 87 0.99 7.22 -10.46
N ARG A 88 2.06 6.99 -9.69
CA ARG A 88 3.07 5.98 -9.99
C ARG A 88 2.50 4.56 -10.06
N CYS A 89 1.57 4.19 -9.16
CA CYS A 89 0.92 2.88 -9.19
C CYS A 89 0.17 2.64 -10.49
N ARG A 90 -0.56 3.65 -10.99
CA ARG A 90 -1.32 3.57 -12.24
C ARG A 90 -0.42 3.49 -13.47
N GLU A 91 0.75 4.11 -13.43
CA GLU A 91 1.77 3.96 -14.49
C GLU A 91 2.35 2.53 -14.54
N ILE A 92 2.43 1.84 -13.39
CA ILE A 92 2.93 0.46 -13.31
C ILE A 92 1.86 -0.56 -13.71
N ASN A 93 0.64 -0.40 -13.18
CA ASN A 93 -0.50 -1.25 -13.45
C ASN A 93 -1.73 -0.39 -13.74
N PRO A 94 -2.08 -0.13 -15.02
CA PRO A 94 -3.23 0.72 -15.36
C PRO A 94 -4.58 0.21 -14.85
N GLU A 95 -4.70 -1.09 -14.53
CA GLU A 95 -5.93 -1.71 -14.02
C GLU A 95 -6.02 -1.69 -12.49
N ILE A 96 -4.98 -1.25 -11.77
CA ILE A 96 -5.00 -1.23 -10.30
C ILE A 96 -6.00 -0.19 -9.78
N GLN A 97 -6.79 -0.59 -8.81
CA GLN A 97 -7.61 0.33 -8.03
C GLN A 97 -6.75 0.97 -6.94
N VAL A 98 -6.72 2.30 -6.89
CA VAL A 98 -5.95 3.04 -5.88
C VAL A 98 -6.88 3.95 -5.10
N ARG A 99 -6.85 3.83 -3.77
CA ARG A 99 -7.54 4.73 -2.85
C ARG A 99 -6.53 5.44 -1.94
N CYS A 100 -6.64 6.76 -1.91
CA CYS A 100 -5.83 7.64 -1.08
C CYS A 100 -6.69 8.15 0.07
N ASP A 101 -6.40 7.73 1.29
CA ASP A 101 -7.01 8.26 2.51
C ASP A 101 -6.01 9.26 3.13
N HIS A 102 -6.25 10.56 2.93
CA HIS A 102 -5.46 11.64 3.54
C HIS A 102 -5.76 11.72 5.04
N ALA A 103 -5.19 10.79 5.80
CA ALA A 103 -5.44 10.64 7.23
C ALA A 103 -4.25 9.98 7.94
N PHE A 104 -4.12 10.29 9.23
CA PHE A 104 -3.35 9.47 10.15
C PHE A 104 -4.25 8.39 10.76
N VAL A 105 -3.68 7.19 10.94
CA VAL A 105 -4.31 6.16 11.75
C VAL A 105 -4.14 6.50 13.21
N THR A 106 -5.24 6.59 13.94
CA THR A 106 -5.31 6.81 15.38
C THR A 106 -6.37 5.87 15.97
N ASP A 107 -6.48 5.84 17.30
CA ASP A 107 -7.58 5.18 18.00
C ASP A 107 -8.98 5.65 17.53
N GLN A 108 -9.08 6.90 17.07
CA GLN A 108 -10.33 7.52 16.61
C GLN A 108 -10.63 7.23 15.13
N THR A 109 -9.62 7.06 14.29
CA THR A 109 -9.79 6.91 12.84
C THR A 109 -9.70 5.46 12.37
N VAL A 110 -9.08 4.56 13.15
CA VAL A 110 -8.76 3.19 12.74
C VAL A 110 -9.99 2.39 12.27
N GLU A 111 -11.13 2.56 12.94
CA GLU A 111 -12.34 1.82 12.59
C GLU A 111 -12.97 2.26 11.27
N ALA A 112 -12.89 3.56 10.95
CA ALA A 112 -13.37 4.08 9.68
C ALA A 112 -12.43 3.75 8.50
N LEU A 113 -11.13 3.68 8.77
CA LEU A 113 -10.10 3.45 7.76
C LEU A 113 -9.90 1.96 7.45
N ILE A 114 -9.93 1.10 8.46
CA ILE A 114 -9.61 -0.33 8.33
C ILE A 114 -10.88 -1.15 8.45
N THR A 115 -11.41 -1.53 7.29
CA THR A 115 -12.69 -2.21 7.14
C THR A 115 -12.52 -3.70 6.80
N PRO A 116 -13.52 -4.56 7.07
CA PRO A 116 -13.41 -6.02 6.89
C PRO A 116 -13.27 -6.51 5.44
N ASP A 117 -13.40 -5.65 4.44
CA ASP A 117 -13.25 -5.99 3.03
C ASP A 117 -11.78 -6.06 2.56
N LEU A 118 -10.83 -5.68 3.43
CA LEU A 118 -9.39 -5.78 3.20
C LEU A 118 -8.90 -7.22 3.34
N ASP A 119 -7.92 -7.61 2.54
CA ASP A 119 -7.26 -8.92 2.69
C ASP A 119 -6.03 -8.85 3.62
N LEU A 120 -5.42 -7.67 3.73
CA LEU A 120 -4.21 -7.45 4.50
C LEU A 120 -4.03 -5.96 4.84
N VAL A 121 -3.57 -5.69 6.06
CA VAL A 121 -3.04 -4.39 6.46
C VAL A 121 -1.53 -4.48 6.67
N ILE A 122 -0.79 -3.52 6.11
CA ILE A 122 0.65 -3.39 6.32
C ILE A 122 0.93 -2.04 6.98
N ASP A 123 1.38 -2.10 8.22
CA ASP A 123 1.73 -0.93 9.01
C ASP A 123 3.22 -0.60 8.86
N CYS A 124 3.47 0.50 8.16
CA CYS A 124 4.79 1.09 7.93
C CYS A 124 4.96 2.43 8.68
N GLY A 125 4.06 2.75 9.63
CA GLY A 125 4.12 3.96 10.44
C GLY A 125 5.13 3.86 11.58
N ASP A 126 5.63 5.01 12.00
CA ASP A 126 6.60 5.17 13.10
C ASP A 126 5.95 5.58 14.44
N ASN A 127 4.67 5.93 14.43
CA ASN A 127 3.93 6.26 15.64
C ASN A 127 3.49 5.00 16.41
N GLN A 128 4.09 4.76 17.57
CA GLN A 128 3.84 3.57 18.39
C GLN A 128 2.39 3.43 18.89
N MET A 129 1.72 4.55 19.19
CA MET A 129 0.32 4.54 19.66
C MET A 129 -0.63 4.18 18.52
N ALA A 130 -0.42 4.78 17.33
CA ALA A 130 -1.14 4.44 16.12
C ALA A 130 -0.97 2.96 15.74
N LYS A 131 0.28 2.47 15.78
CA LYS A 131 0.62 1.05 15.52
C LYS A 131 -0.13 0.11 16.47
N SER A 132 -0.15 0.42 17.77
CA SER A 132 -0.86 -0.39 18.76
C SER A 132 -2.37 -0.41 18.52
N ALA A 133 -2.98 0.76 18.23
CA ALA A 133 -4.40 0.87 17.91
C ALA A 133 -4.76 0.08 16.63
N LEU A 134 -3.94 0.21 15.59
CA LEU A 134 -4.07 -0.52 14.33
C LEU A 134 -4.05 -2.03 14.54
N ILE A 135 -3.04 -2.55 15.25
CA ILE A 135 -2.87 -3.99 15.49
C ILE A 135 -4.05 -4.53 16.32
N ALA A 136 -4.44 -3.81 17.38
CA ALA A 136 -5.57 -4.19 18.22
C ALA A 136 -6.88 -4.25 17.42
N HIS A 137 -7.12 -3.26 16.56
CA HIS A 137 -8.29 -3.22 15.68
C HIS A 137 -8.29 -4.36 14.67
N CYS A 138 -7.19 -4.54 13.92
CA CYS A 138 -7.07 -5.63 12.93
C CYS A 138 -7.31 -7.00 13.57
N ARG A 139 -6.77 -7.23 14.78
CA ARG A 139 -7.02 -8.46 15.53
C ARG A 139 -8.48 -8.65 15.90
N ARG A 140 -9.17 -7.58 16.30
CA ARG A 140 -10.60 -7.60 16.66
C ARG A 140 -11.49 -7.96 15.48
N ILE A 141 -11.19 -7.42 14.29
CA ILE A 141 -11.96 -7.69 13.06
C ILE A 141 -11.40 -8.83 12.22
N GLN A 142 -10.42 -9.56 12.75
CA GLN A 142 -9.77 -10.73 12.13
C GLN A 142 -9.15 -10.47 10.75
N ILE A 143 -8.61 -9.27 10.55
CA ILE A 143 -7.85 -8.94 9.33
C ILE A 143 -6.37 -9.21 9.59
N PRO A 144 -5.68 -9.95 8.70
CA PRO A 144 -4.23 -10.13 8.80
C PRO A 144 -3.52 -8.78 8.82
N VAL A 145 -2.54 -8.66 9.72
CA VAL A 145 -1.71 -7.46 9.85
C VAL A 145 -0.24 -7.85 9.86
N ILE A 146 0.56 -7.11 9.08
CA ILE A 146 2.02 -7.11 9.15
C ILE A 146 2.43 -5.74 9.67
N THR A 147 3.23 -5.72 10.73
CA THR A 147 3.84 -4.49 11.25
C THR A 147 5.35 -4.55 11.04
N ILE A 148 5.94 -3.43 10.67
CA ILE A 148 7.39 -3.26 10.59
C ILE A 148 7.88 -2.59 11.86
N GLY A 149 9.03 -3.01 12.39
CA GLY A 149 9.64 -2.37 13.56
C GLY A 149 9.96 -0.89 13.32
N ALA A 150 10.30 -0.19 14.41
CA ALA A 150 10.97 1.10 14.36
C ALA A 150 12.49 0.90 14.45
#